data_AF-A0A9Q3S161-F1
#
_entry.id   AF-A0A9Q3S161-F1
#
_cell.length_a   1.000
_cell.length_b   1.000
_cell.length_c   1.000
_cell.angle_alpha   90.00
_cell.angle_beta   90.00
_cell.angle_gamma   90.00
#
_symmetry.space_group_name_H-M   'P 1'
#
loop_
_entity.id
_entity.type
_entity.pdbx_description
1 polymer ?
#
loop_
_entity_poly.entity_id
_entity_poly.type
_entity_poly.pdbx_seq_one_letter_code
_entity_poly.pdbx_strand_id
1 'polypeptide(L)'
;MSAKLETRADCSRCAALCCIAYPSDDMPGFSASKAAGQPCPKLAGDGFCTIYERREQEGFSGCIHYECFGAGQHVVQTLFEGRDWREDPKLLGPMVETFLEMRSLSDLAYLVERAQAVVDDETANEELSGLEKELARIGQSRASLADSKAFEKCQNAIRRIYATIDPAKLRKS
;
A
#
# COMPACT_ATOMS: atom_id res chain seq x y z
N MET A 1 7.99 21.17 -0.57
CA MET A 1 8.45 19.96 -1.30
C MET A 1 7.72 18.78 -0.68
N SER A 2 7.14 17.87 -1.47
CA SER A 2 6.46 16.68 -0.91
C SER A 2 7.48 15.78 -0.25
N ALA A 3 7.18 15.28 0.96
CA ALA A 3 8.00 14.25 1.59
C ALA A 3 7.83 12.92 0.85
N LYS A 4 8.89 12.13 0.76
CA LYS A 4 8.89 10.77 0.19
C LYS A 4 7.79 9.92 0.85
N LEU A 5 7.11 9.07 0.07
CA LEU A 5 6.16 8.10 0.60
C LEU A 5 6.89 7.01 1.38
N GLU A 6 6.40 6.71 2.59
CA GLU A 6 6.86 5.56 3.36
C GLU A 6 6.40 4.26 2.71
N THR A 7 7.31 3.31 2.47
CA THR A 7 7.05 2.07 1.73
C THR A 7 6.99 0.82 2.63
N ARG A 8 7.10 0.99 3.94
CA ARG A 8 6.96 -0.08 4.93
C ARG A 8 5.65 0.10 5.68
N ALA A 9 4.84 -0.94 5.83
CA ALA A 9 3.63 -0.82 6.65
C ALA A 9 3.95 -0.57 8.12
N ASP A 10 3.19 0.33 8.71
CA ASP A 10 3.07 0.49 10.15
C ASP A 10 1.59 0.41 10.53
N CYS A 11 1.15 -0.79 10.91
CA CYS A 11 -0.24 -1.04 11.28
C CYS A 11 -0.69 -0.22 12.50
N SER A 12 0.23 0.23 13.37
CA SER A 12 -0.10 1.04 14.54
C SER A 12 -0.55 2.47 14.18
N ARG A 13 -0.20 2.93 12.98
CA ARG A 13 -0.60 4.22 12.40
C ARG A 13 -1.76 4.09 11.41
N CYS A 14 -2.39 2.93 11.33
CA CYS A 14 -3.49 2.62 10.40
C CYS A 14 -4.78 2.32 11.17
N ALA A 15 -5.92 2.32 10.47
CA ALA A 15 -7.24 1.95 10.97
C ALA A 15 -7.67 0.58 10.41
N ALA A 16 -6.74 -0.39 10.40
CA ALA A 16 -6.95 -1.77 9.93
C ALA A 16 -7.41 -1.92 8.46
N LEU A 17 -7.13 -0.94 7.58
CA LEU A 17 -7.73 -0.86 6.25
C LEU A 17 -7.49 -2.08 5.36
N CYS A 18 -6.28 -2.66 5.36
CA CYS A 18 -6.00 -3.86 4.56
C CYS A 18 -6.75 -5.11 5.05
N CYS A 19 -7.07 -5.20 6.34
CA CYS A 19 -7.88 -6.28 6.91
C CYS A 19 -9.37 -6.13 6.60
N ILE A 20 -9.79 -4.99 6.06
CA ILE A 20 -11.19 -4.64 5.77
C ILE A 20 -11.43 -4.61 4.25
N ALA A 21 -10.56 -3.95 3.50
CA ALA A 21 -10.81 -3.54 2.12
C ALA A 21 -11.12 -4.68 1.16
N TYR A 22 -10.40 -5.80 1.26
CA TYR A 22 -10.54 -6.91 0.31
C TYR A 22 -11.54 -7.97 0.78
N PRO A 23 -12.27 -8.61 -0.15
CA PRO A 23 -12.96 -9.86 0.15
C PRO A 23 -11.93 -10.97 0.39
N SER A 24 -12.30 -11.97 1.18
CA SER A 24 -11.44 -13.16 1.37
C SER A 24 -12.20 -14.47 1.36
N ASP A 25 -13.46 -14.46 0.94
CA ASP A 25 -14.18 -15.69 0.65
C ASP A 25 -13.46 -16.46 -0.47
N ASP A 26 -13.21 -17.75 -0.23
CA ASP A 26 -12.48 -18.65 -1.13
C ASP A 26 -11.05 -18.23 -1.54
N MET A 27 -10.41 -17.31 -0.82
CA MET A 27 -9.04 -16.88 -1.13
C MET A 27 -8.00 -17.74 -0.39
N PRO A 28 -7.06 -18.41 -1.10
CA PRO A 28 -6.03 -19.22 -0.46
C PRO A 28 -5.19 -18.43 0.55
N GLY A 29 -5.08 -18.95 1.77
CA GLY A 29 -4.33 -18.30 2.85
C GLY A 29 -5.07 -17.15 3.55
N PHE A 30 -6.34 -16.89 3.24
CA PHE A 30 -7.16 -15.90 3.95
C PHE A 30 -8.43 -16.55 4.51
N SER A 31 -8.30 -17.31 5.60
CA SER A 31 -9.40 -18.12 6.15
C SER A 31 -10.62 -17.38 6.72
N ALA A 32 -10.65 -16.05 6.70
CA ALA A 32 -11.86 -15.32 7.04
C ALA A 32 -12.82 -15.28 5.85
N SER A 33 -14.00 -15.87 5.97
CA SER A 33 -15.10 -15.60 5.03
C SER A 33 -15.69 -14.23 5.33
N LYS A 34 -15.48 -13.27 4.43
CA LYS A 34 -15.98 -11.88 4.54
C LYS A 34 -16.05 -11.20 3.17
N ALA A 35 -16.99 -10.25 3.05
CA ALA A 35 -17.11 -9.39 1.88
C ALA A 35 -16.05 -8.25 1.86
N ALA A 36 -15.89 -7.60 0.71
CA ALA A 36 -15.10 -6.38 0.61
C ALA A 36 -15.70 -5.28 1.49
N GLY A 37 -14.85 -4.50 2.18
CA GLY A 37 -15.31 -3.47 3.12
C GLY A 37 -15.82 -4.02 4.46
N GLN A 38 -15.89 -5.34 4.64
CA GLN A 38 -16.27 -5.95 5.92
C GLN A 38 -15.01 -6.16 6.79
N PRO A 39 -15.03 -5.72 8.06
CA PRO A 39 -13.94 -6.00 8.99
C PRO A 39 -13.70 -7.50 9.16
N CYS A 40 -12.42 -7.89 9.15
CA CYS A 40 -12.02 -9.26 9.48
C CYS A 40 -12.52 -9.64 10.88
N PRO A 41 -13.12 -10.83 11.07
CA PRO A 41 -13.64 -11.27 12.36
C PRO A 41 -12.56 -11.48 13.43
N LYS A 42 -11.27 -11.45 13.04
CA LYS A 42 -10.12 -11.54 13.95
C LYS A 42 -9.59 -10.17 14.39
N LEU A 43 -10.21 -9.06 13.96
CA LEU A 43 -9.86 -7.71 14.42
C LEU A 43 -10.47 -7.46 15.82
N ALA A 44 -9.64 -6.98 16.74
CA ALA A 44 -10.10 -6.41 18.00
C ALA A 44 -10.65 -4.98 17.79
N GLY A 45 -11.31 -4.43 18.82
CA GLY A 45 -11.82 -3.06 18.79
C GLY A 45 -10.71 -2.00 18.63
N ASP A 46 -9.50 -2.31 19.07
CA ASP A 46 -8.30 -1.49 18.87
C ASP A 46 -7.65 -1.67 17.49
N GLY A 47 -8.24 -2.49 16.61
CA GLY A 47 -7.84 -2.60 15.21
C GLY A 47 -6.64 -3.54 14.99
N PHE A 48 -6.17 -4.20 16.05
CA PHE A 48 -5.13 -5.20 15.96
C PHE A 48 -5.70 -6.60 15.74
N CYS A 49 -4.91 -7.45 15.10
CA CYS A 49 -5.27 -8.85 14.88
C CYS A 49 -5.10 -9.65 16.17
N THR A 50 -6.20 -10.21 16.68
CA THR A 50 -6.23 -11.05 17.90
C THR A 50 -5.45 -12.37 17.79
N ILE A 51 -5.03 -12.73 16.58
CA ILE A 51 -4.32 -13.99 16.29
C ILE A 51 -3.00 -13.75 15.56
N TYR A 52 -2.41 -12.55 15.66
CA TYR A 52 -1.27 -12.13 14.84
C TYR A 52 -0.10 -13.15 14.80
N GLU A 53 0.26 -13.71 15.95
CA GLU A 53 1.33 -14.73 16.06
C GLU A 53 0.89 -16.14 15.63
N ARG A 54 -0.42 -16.39 15.59
CA ARG A 54 -1.03 -17.70 15.26
C ARG A 54 -1.65 -17.74 13.86
N ARG A 55 -1.47 -16.68 13.05
CA ARG A 55 -2.06 -16.54 11.70
C ARG A 55 -1.80 -17.75 10.83
N GLU A 56 -0.56 -18.23 10.76
CA GLU A 56 -0.21 -19.38 9.93
C GLU A 56 -0.96 -20.65 10.35
N GLN A 57 -0.98 -20.93 11.66
CA GLN A 57 -1.65 -22.10 12.25
C GLN A 57 -3.17 -22.05 12.05
N GLU A 58 -3.75 -20.85 11.99
CA GLU A 58 -5.19 -20.63 11.77
C GLU A 58 -5.56 -20.45 10.28
N GLY A 59 -4.62 -20.66 9.34
CA GLY A 59 -4.88 -20.61 7.89
C GLY A 59 -4.79 -19.23 7.24
N PHE A 60 -4.28 -18.23 7.96
CA PHE A 60 -4.10 -16.83 7.51
C PHE A 60 -2.70 -16.56 6.93
N SER A 61 -2.10 -17.52 6.21
CA SER A 61 -0.77 -17.36 5.60
C SER A 61 -0.72 -16.22 4.57
N GLY A 62 -1.82 -15.95 3.88
CA GLY A 62 -1.98 -14.80 3.00
C GLY A 62 -1.81 -13.47 3.73
N CYS A 63 -2.33 -13.35 4.95
CA CYS A 63 -2.13 -12.16 5.80
C CYS A 63 -0.69 -11.99 6.31
N ILE A 64 0.16 -13.02 6.21
CA ILE A 64 1.58 -12.93 6.56
C ILE A 64 2.39 -12.40 5.37
N HIS A 65 2.08 -12.86 4.17
CA HIS A 65 2.79 -12.46 2.94
C HIS A 65 2.29 -11.13 2.37
N TYR A 66 1.07 -10.72 2.73
CA TYR A 66 0.50 -9.46 2.29
C TYR A 66 1.26 -8.27 2.89
N GLU A 67 1.60 -7.32 2.04
CA GLU A 67 2.18 -6.02 2.40
C GLU A 67 1.39 -4.92 1.67
N CYS A 68 1.06 -3.84 2.37
CA CYS A 68 0.41 -2.67 1.79
C CYS A 68 1.39 -1.58 1.34
N PHE A 69 2.68 -1.75 1.64
CA PHE A 69 3.78 -0.83 1.38
C PHE A 69 3.49 0.60 1.86
N GLY A 70 2.91 0.72 3.05
CA GLY A 70 2.67 2.00 3.68
C GLY A 70 1.34 2.69 3.33
N ALA A 71 0.54 2.12 2.43
CA ALA A 71 -0.73 2.71 1.98
C ALA A 71 -1.69 3.00 3.14
N GLY A 72 -1.82 2.04 4.07
CA GLY A 72 -2.76 2.13 5.19
C GLY A 72 -2.50 3.32 6.10
N GLN A 73 -1.26 3.48 6.57
CA GLN A 73 -0.93 4.61 7.44
C GLN A 73 -0.99 5.94 6.67
N HIS A 74 -0.66 5.98 5.38
CA HIS A 74 -0.71 7.22 4.62
C HIS A 74 -2.15 7.71 4.46
N VAL A 75 -3.10 6.81 4.17
CA VAL A 75 -4.53 7.15 4.11
C VAL A 75 -4.99 7.74 5.44
N VAL A 76 -4.73 7.07 6.55
CA VAL A 76 -5.23 7.51 7.85
C VAL A 76 -4.56 8.80 8.29
N GLN A 77 -3.23 8.85 8.32
CA GLN A 77 -2.49 9.96 8.90
C GLN A 77 -2.50 11.20 8.02
N THR A 78 -2.41 11.03 6.70
CA THR A 78 -2.27 12.17 5.77
C THR A 78 -3.62 12.57 5.16
N LEU A 79 -4.39 11.62 4.65
CA LEU A 79 -5.60 11.93 3.86
C LEU A 79 -6.87 12.05 4.72
N PHE A 80 -6.85 11.50 5.93
CA PHE A 80 -7.95 11.56 6.89
C PHE A 80 -7.54 12.21 8.22
N GLU A 81 -6.34 12.81 8.28
CA GLU A 81 -5.85 13.62 9.42
C GLU A 81 -5.85 12.87 10.76
N GLY A 82 -5.52 11.58 10.72
CA GLY A 82 -5.44 10.71 11.89
C GLY A 82 -6.79 10.20 12.41
N ARG A 83 -7.91 10.52 11.74
CA ARG A 83 -9.24 10.06 12.16
C ARG A 83 -9.42 8.57 11.96
N ASP A 84 -10.30 8.00 12.77
CA ASP A 84 -10.62 6.57 12.76
C ASP A 84 -12.09 6.31 12.43
N TRP A 85 -12.35 5.37 11.52
CA TRP A 85 -13.72 4.97 11.17
C TRP A 85 -14.45 4.30 12.33
N ARG A 86 -13.73 3.77 13.33
CA ARG A 86 -14.34 3.18 14.52
C ARG A 86 -14.99 4.23 15.42
N GLU A 87 -14.47 5.46 15.38
CA GLU A 87 -15.04 6.62 16.09
C GLU A 87 -16.11 7.32 15.24
N ASP A 88 -15.93 7.36 13.92
CA ASP A 88 -16.94 7.85 12.96
C ASP A 88 -17.17 6.84 11.82
N PRO A 89 -18.15 5.93 11.95
CA PRO A 89 -18.42 4.86 10.98
C PRO A 89 -18.69 5.34 9.55
N LYS A 90 -19.07 6.61 9.36
CA LYS A 90 -19.29 7.18 8.02
C LYS A 90 -17.99 7.29 7.22
N LEU A 91 -16.83 7.27 7.87
CA LEU A 91 -15.52 7.34 7.23
C LEU A 91 -15.09 6.01 6.59
N LEU A 92 -15.67 4.87 7.00
CA LEU A 92 -15.22 3.55 6.57
C LEU A 92 -15.20 3.39 5.04
N GLY A 93 -16.32 3.71 4.37
CA GLY A 93 -16.44 3.64 2.91
C GLY A 93 -15.39 4.50 2.20
N PRO A 94 -15.35 5.82 2.45
CA PRO A 94 -14.33 6.70 1.88
C PRO A 94 -12.89 6.28 2.16
N MET A 95 -12.59 5.76 3.35
CA MET A 95 -11.25 5.28 3.70
C MET A 95 -10.87 4.02 2.91
N VAL A 96 -11.79 3.07 2.78
CA VAL A 96 -11.58 1.84 2.00
C VAL A 96 -11.38 2.16 0.52
N GLU A 97 -12.21 3.02 -0.06
CA GLU A 97 -12.06 3.49 -1.45
C GLU A 97 -10.69 4.15 -1.67
N THR A 98 -10.33 5.10 -0.80
CA THR A 98 -9.04 5.81 -0.88
C THR A 98 -7.86 4.86 -0.68
N PHE A 99 -8.00 3.84 0.18
CA PHE A 99 -6.97 2.83 0.40
C PHE A 99 -6.70 1.97 -0.83
N LEU A 100 -7.74 1.58 -1.57
CA LEU A 100 -7.57 0.79 -2.80
C LEU A 100 -6.78 1.57 -3.87
N GLU A 101 -7.02 2.87 -3.99
CA GLU A 101 -6.25 3.76 -4.87
C GLU A 101 -4.82 3.95 -4.37
N MET A 102 -4.66 4.31 -3.08
CA MET A 102 -3.35 4.52 -2.46
C MET A 102 -2.49 3.26 -2.46
N ARG A 103 -3.09 2.08 -2.41
CA ARG A 103 -2.37 0.80 -2.48
C ARG A 103 -1.60 0.67 -3.78
N SER A 104 -2.24 0.95 -4.91
CA SER A 104 -1.61 0.91 -6.22
C SER A 104 -0.46 1.93 -6.34
N LEU A 105 -0.63 3.12 -5.75
CA LEU A 105 0.44 4.13 -5.70
C LEU A 105 1.62 3.69 -4.85
N SER A 106 1.33 3.06 -3.70
CA SER A 106 2.35 2.57 -2.77
C SER A 106 3.17 1.42 -3.37
N ASP A 107 2.56 0.58 -4.22
CA ASP A 107 3.30 -0.41 -5.03
C ASP A 107 4.32 0.27 -5.93
N LEU A 108 3.92 1.30 -6.67
CA LEU A 108 4.84 2.03 -7.55
C LEU A 108 5.95 2.72 -6.75
N ALA A 109 5.64 3.29 -5.58
CA ALA A 109 6.64 3.91 -4.72
C ALA A 109 7.67 2.90 -4.20
N TYR A 110 7.22 1.72 -3.79
CA TYR A 110 8.10 0.61 -3.42
C TYR A 110 8.97 0.17 -4.61
N LEU A 111 8.41 0.01 -5.81
CA LEU A 111 9.19 -0.34 -7.00
C LEU A 111 10.24 0.72 -7.35
N VAL A 112 9.93 2.02 -7.21
CA VAL A 112 10.93 3.08 -7.40
C VAL A 112 12.07 2.94 -6.42
N GLU A 113 11.78 2.78 -5.12
CA GLU A 113 12.81 2.58 -4.09
C GLU A 113 13.66 1.34 -4.36
N ARG A 114 13.04 0.25 -4.79
CA ARG A 114 13.72 -1.00 -5.15
C ARG A 114 14.62 -0.85 -6.36
N ALA A 115 14.20 -0.11 -7.38
CA ALA A 115 15.03 0.18 -8.55
C ALA A 115 16.22 1.07 -8.18
N GLN A 116 16.02 2.10 -7.36
CA GLN A 116 17.11 2.98 -6.90
C GLN A 116 18.21 2.22 -6.15
N ALA A 117 17.86 1.14 -5.44
CA ALA A 117 18.82 0.31 -4.72
C ALA A 117 19.73 -0.56 -5.63
N VAL A 118 19.41 -0.72 -6.91
CA VAL A 118 20.11 -1.67 -7.81
C VAL A 118 20.57 -1.07 -9.14
N VAL A 119 20.09 0.12 -9.49
CA VAL A 119 20.45 0.83 -10.73
C VAL A 119 21.75 1.61 -10.49
N ASP A 120 22.76 1.33 -11.33
CA ASP A 120 24.04 2.04 -11.31
C ASP A 120 24.10 3.20 -12.33
N ASP A 121 23.12 3.27 -13.24
CA ASP A 121 23.04 4.31 -14.28
C ASP A 121 22.51 5.62 -13.70
N GLU A 122 23.31 6.70 -13.80
CA GLU A 122 22.97 8.01 -13.23
C GLU A 122 21.69 8.59 -13.84
N THR A 123 21.50 8.45 -15.16
CA THR A 123 20.32 8.99 -15.85
C THR A 123 19.04 8.31 -15.37
N ALA A 124 19.05 6.98 -15.25
CA ALA A 124 17.94 6.22 -14.71
C ALA A 124 17.68 6.55 -13.24
N ASN A 125 18.72 6.78 -12.43
CA ASN A 125 18.54 7.17 -11.02
C ASN A 125 17.94 8.58 -10.87
N GLU A 126 18.31 9.53 -11.74
CA GLU A 126 17.68 10.84 -11.81
C GLU A 126 16.19 10.73 -12.20
N GLU A 127 15.85 9.88 -13.17
CA GLU A 127 14.47 9.62 -13.56
C GLU A 127 13.66 9.00 -12.41
N LEU A 128 14.22 8.01 -11.71
CA LEU A 128 13.60 7.41 -10.52
C LEU A 128 13.36 8.43 -9.42
N SER A 129 14.31 9.35 -9.19
CA SER A 129 14.16 10.45 -8.23
C SER A 129 13.05 11.43 -8.64
N GLY A 130 12.84 11.62 -9.94
CA GLY A 130 11.71 12.37 -10.47
C GLY A 130 10.38 11.66 -10.23
N LEU A 131 10.34 10.34 -10.48
CA LEU A 131 9.16 9.50 -10.24
C LEU A 131 8.77 9.44 -8.76
N GLU A 132 9.74 9.34 -7.85
CA GLU A 132 9.49 9.39 -6.41
C GLU A 132 8.76 10.67 -5.99
N LYS A 133 9.23 11.83 -6.47
CA LYS A 133 8.60 13.13 -6.18
C LYS A 133 7.20 13.22 -6.78
N GLU A 134 7.01 12.68 -7.97
CA GLU A 134 5.70 12.69 -8.64
C GLU A 134 4.69 11.78 -7.93
N LEU A 135 5.09 10.58 -7.54
CA LEU A 135 4.26 9.68 -6.72
C LEU A 135 3.91 10.34 -5.38
N ALA A 136 4.90 10.96 -4.73
CA ALA A 136 4.67 11.71 -3.50
C ALA A 136 3.73 12.91 -3.69
N ARG A 137 3.67 13.53 -4.88
CA ARG A 137 2.71 14.58 -5.23
C ARG A 137 1.31 14.00 -5.43
N ILE A 138 1.19 12.89 -6.16
CA ILE A 138 -0.08 12.19 -6.41
C ILE A 138 -0.73 11.76 -5.08
N GLY A 139 0.08 11.29 -4.12
CA GLY A 139 -0.41 10.85 -2.80
C GLY A 139 -0.85 11.97 -1.85
N GLN A 140 -0.77 13.26 -2.22
CA GLN A 140 -1.10 14.35 -1.29
C GLN A 140 -2.60 14.57 -1.07
N SER A 141 -3.45 14.10 -1.98
CA SER A 141 -4.89 14.31 -1.90
C SER A 141 -5.67 13.19 -2.58
N ARG A 142 -6.93 13.03 -2.18
CA ARG A 142 -7.86 12.11 -2.85
C ARG A 142 -8.12 12.51 -4.30
N ALA A 143 -8.14 13.81 -4.60
CA ALA A 143 -8.34 14.32 -5.96
C ALA A 143 -7.18 13.95 -6.90
N SER A 144 -5.95 14.01 -6.40
CA SER A 144 -4.76 13.62 -7.19
C SER A 144 -4.61 12.11 -7.31
N LEU A 145 -5.02 11.32 -6.30
CA LEU A 145 -5.07 9.86 -6.40
C LEU A 145 -6.01 9.36 -7.51
N ALA A 146 -7.10 10.07 -7.74
CA ALA A 146 -8.06 9.76 -8.81
C ALA A 146 -7.56 10.11 -10.24
N ASP A 147 -6.38 10.73 -10.39
CA ASP A 147 -5.80 11.06 -11.70
C ASP A 147 -5.13 9.85 -12.34
N SER A 148 -5.91 9.08 -13.12
CA SER A 148 -5.42 7.88 -13.82
C SER A 148 -4.29 8.18 -14.82
N LYS A 149 -4.24 9.37 -15.42
CA LYS A 149 -3.22 9.70 -16.43
C LYS A 149 -1.85 9.89 -15.78
N ALA A 150 -1.80 10.57 -14.64
CA ALA A 150 -0.56 10.73 -13.88
C ALA A 150 -0.04 9.37 -13.39
N PHE A 151 -0.96 8.51 -12.93
CA PHE A 151 -0.64 7.15 -12.50
C PHE A 151 -0.06 6.29 -13.65
N GLU A 152 -0.75 6.23 -14.79
CA GLU A 152 -0.32 5.47 -15.98
C GLU A 152 1.05 5.94 -16.49
N LYS A 153 1.31 7.25 -16.48
CA LYS A 153 2.61 7.81 -16.86
C LYS A 153 3.73 7.28 -15.95
N CYS A 154 3.53 7.29 -14.63
CA CYS A 154 4.50 6.78 -13.68
C CYS A 154 4.72 5.27 -13.86
N GLN A 155 3.63 4.50 -13.99
CA GLN A 155 3.70 3.05 -14.19
C GLN A 155 4.47 2.68 -15.46
N ASN A 156 4.24 3.38 -16.58
CA ASN A 156 4.94 3.15 -17.84
C ASN A 156 6.44 3.47 -17.75
N ALA A 157 6.81 4.56 -17.08
CA ALA A 157 8.20 4.93 -16.85
C ALA A 157 8.93 3.88 -15.99
N ILE A 158 8.31 3.47 -14.87
CA ILE A 158 8.83 2.41 -13.98
C ILE A 158 9.01 1.10 -14.77
N ARG A 159 8.02 0.70 -15.57
CA ARG A 159 8.10 -0.51 -16.39
C ARG A 159 9.27 -0.46 -17.37
N ARG A 160 9.50 0.69 -18.02
CA ARG A 160 10.63 0.89 -18.94
C ARG A 160 11.97 0.77 -18.22
N ILE A 161 12.11 1.34 -17.03
CA ILE A 161 13.34 1.25 -16.23
C ILE A 161 13.57 -0.21 -15.79
N TYR A 162 12.54 -0.89 -15.28
CA TYR A 162 12.67 -2.29 -14.88
C TYR A 162 13.05 -3.23 -16.05
N ALA A 163 12.72 -2.87 -17.29
CA ALA A 163 13.14 -3.64 -18.46
C ALA A 163 14.66 -3.55 -18.75
N THR A 164 15.38 -2.60 -18.16
CA THR A 164 16.84 -2.46 -18.31
C THR A 164 17.62 -3.04 -17.13
N ILE A 165 16.95 -3.37 -16.02
CA ILE A 165 17.60 -3.92 -14.82
C ILE A 165 17.88 -5.41 -15.01
N ASP A 166 19.12 -5.83 -14.70
CA ASP A 166 19.46 -7.25 -14.58
C ASP A 166 18.65 -7.91 -13.45
N PRO A 167 17.80 -8.91 -13.74
CA PRO A 167 17.01 -9.61 -12.74
C PRO A 167 17.84 -10.24 -11.61
N ALA A 168 19.12 -10.56 -11.84
CA ALA A 168 20.01 -11.08 -10.82
C ALA A 168 20.30 -10.05 -9.71
N LYS A 169 20.29 -8.75 -10.03
CA LYS A 169 20.46 -7.68 -9.03
C LYS A 169 19.23 -7.57 -8.12
N LEU A 170 18.03 -7.71 -8.67
CA LEU A 170 16.78 -7.64 -7.91
C LEU A 170 16.63 -8.76 -6.86
N ARG A 171 17.23 -9.94 -7.09
CA ARG A 171 17.16 -11.08 -6.16
C ARG A 171 18.08 -10.98 -4.96
N LYS A 172 19.10 -10.10 -5.01
CA LYS A 172 20.14 -9.98 -3.97
C LYS A 172 19.95 -8.78 -3.05
N SER A 173 19.13 -7.82 -3.49
CA SER A 173 18.77 -6.58 -2.81
C SER A 173 17.53 -6.71 -1.95
#